data_AF-A0A1S8C6H5-F1
#
_entry.id   AF-A0A1S8C6H5-F1
#
_cell.length_a   1.000
_cell.length_b   1.000
_cell.length_c   1.000
_cell.angle_alpha   90.00
_cell.angle_beta   90.00
_cell.angle_gamma   90.00
#
_symmetry.space_group_name_H-M   'P 1'
#
loop_
_entity.id
_entity.type
_entity.pdbx_description
1 polymer ?
#
loop_
_entity_poly.entity_id
_entity_poly.type
_entity_poly.pdbx_seq_one_letter_code
_entity_poly.pdbx_strand_id
1 'polypeptide(L)'
;MDSSAPVAVRQAATVLLVRDGAGGLEVHLLRRTRGMPAAGGMTAYPGGGVDERDGDVETAWVGPPPAEWAAVWGCDERLARELVCAAVRETFE
;
A
#
# COMPACT_ATOMS: atom_id res chain seq x y z
N MET A 1 -7.93 -26.19 -24.77
CA MET A 1 -8.72 -25.35 -23.87
C MET A 1 -7.74 -24.81 -22.84
N ASP A 2 -7.41 -23.53 -22.94
CA ASP A 2 -6.50 -22.88 -21.99
C ASP A 2 -7.21 -22.77 -20.64
N SER A 3 -6.88 -23.68 -19.73
CA SER A 3 -7.33 -23.62 -18.35
C SER A 3 -6.32 -22.77 -17.58
N SER A 4 -6.30 -21.46 -17.83
CA SER A 4 -5.53 -20.58 -16.97
C SER A 4 -6.29 -20.45 -15.65
N ALA A 5 -5.75 -21.08 -14.61
CA ALA A 5 -6.26 -20.89 -13.26
C ALA A 5 -6.21 -19.38 -12.93
N PRO A 6 -7.19 -18.86 -12.18
CA PRO A 6 -7.20 -17.46 -11.78
C PRO A 6 -5.89 -17.08 -11.10
N VAL A 7 -5.31 -15.94 -11.51
CA VAL A 7 -4.11 -15.40 -10.85
C VAL A 7 -4.48 -15.01 -9.43
N ALA A 8 -3.66 -15.44 -8.46
CA ALA A 8 -3.84 -15.09 -7.07
C ALA A 8 -3.81 -13.57 -6.88
N VAL A 9 -4.80 -13.03 -6.15
CA VAL A 9 -4.85 -11.59 -5.86
C VAL A 9 -3.72 -11.26 -4.89
N ARG A 10 -2.88 -10.31 -5.29
CA ARG A 10 -1.81 -9.80 -4.44
C ARG A 10 -2.34 -8.67 -3.56
N GLN A 11 -2.09 -8.76 -2.25
CA GLN A 11 -2.36 -7.69 -1.29
C GLN A 11 -1.42 -6.50 -1.53
N ALA A 12 -1.93 -5.29 -1.40
CA ALA A 12 -1.19 -4.06 -1.67
C ALA A 12 -1.73 -2.90 -0.83
N ALA A 13 -0.87 -1.92 -0.58
CA ALA A 13 -1.21 -0.68 0.10
C ALA A 13 -0.91 0.52 -0.81
N THR A 14 -1.67 1.60 -0.65
CA THR A 14 -1.47 2.86 -1.39
C THR A 14 -1.72 4.03 -0.45
N VAL A 15 -0.83 5.01 -0.46
CA VAL A 15 -0.87 6.17 0.43
C VAL A 15 -1.12 7.45 -0.35
N LEU A 16 -2.14 8.19 0.06
CA LEU A 16 -2.39 9.54 -0.44
C LEU A 16 -1.83 10.54 0.56
N LEU A 17 -0.66 11.10 0.26
CA LEU A 17 -0.10 12.21 1.03
C LEU A 17 -0.78 13.50 0.57
N VAL A 18 -1.58 14.08 1.45
CA VAL A 18 -2.39 15.27 1.14
C VAL A 18 -1.92 16.49 1.92
N ARG A 19 -2.16 17.66 1.35
CA ARG A 19 -1.99 18.96 2.03
C ARG A 19 -3.02 19.96 1.53
N ASP A 20 -3.30 20.98 2.35
CA ASP A 20 -4.01 22.16 1.86
C ASP A 20 -3.09 22.99 0.97
N GLY A 21 -3.55 23.27 -0.26
CA GLY A 21 -2.90 24.13 -1.23
C GLY A 21 -3.66 25.43 -1.47
N ALA A 22 -3.05 26.35 -2.21
CA ALA A 22 -3.65 27.67 -2.49
C ALA A 22 -4.97 27.58 -3.29
N GLY A 23 -5.16 26.49 -4.06
CA GLY A 23 -6.36 26.23 -4.86
C GLY A 23 -7.27 25.14 -4.31
N GLY A 24 -7.03 24.64 -3.10
CA GLY A 24 -7.73 23.50 -2.51
C GLY A 24 -6.79 22.34 -2.16
N LEU A 25 -7.36 21.16 -1.93
CA LEU A 25 -6.61 19.97 -1.53
C LEU A 25 -5.64 19.54 -2.64
N GLU A 26 -4.37 19.34 -2.27
CA GLU A 26 -3.33 18.80 -3.15
C GLU A 26 -2.91 17.41 -2.67
N VAL A 27 -2.48 16.56 -3.60
CA VAL A 27 -1.99 15.21 -3.33
C VAL A 27 -0.64 14.98 -3.99
N HIS A 28 0.28 14.34 -3.27
CA HIS A 28 1.58 13.96 -3.82
C HIS A 28 1.44 12.82 -4.82
N LEU A 29 2.10 12.96 -5.98
CA LEU A 29 2.07 11.99 -7.06
C LEU A 29 3.50 11.68 -7.51
N LEU A 30 3.73 10.41 -7.82
CA LEU A 30 4.95 9.88 -8.38
C LEU A 30 4.78 9.66 -9.89
N ARG A 31 5.86 9.80 -10.65
CA ARG A 31 5.92 9.32 -12.04
C ARG A 31 6.78 8.07 -12.09
N ARG A 32 6.16 6.95 -12.46
CA ARG A 32 6.84 5.66 -12.55
C ARG A 32 7.89 5.67 -13.65
N THR A 33 9.03 5.03 -13.40
CA THR A 33 10.08 4.86 -14.42
C THR A 33 9.53 4.08 -15.61
N ARG A 34 9.86 4.50 -16.83
CA ARG A 34 9.32 3.89 -18.06
C ARG A 34 9.70 2.42 -18.24
N GLY A 35 10.83 1.99 -17.68
CA GLY A 35 11.29 0.60 -17.77
C GLY A 35 10.56 -0.38 -16.85
N MET A 36 9.59 0.07 -16.04
CA MET A 36 8.86 -0.83 -15.16
C MET A 36 7.92 -1.75 -15.97
N PRO A 37 7.93 -3.07 -15.71
CA PRO A 37 7.18 -4.05 -16.50
C PRO A 37 5.65 -3.89 -16.38
N ALA A 38 5.19 -3.31 -15.27
CA ALA A 38 3.80 -2.93 -15.08
C ALA A 38 3.70 -1.41 -14.87
N ALA A 39 2.74 -0.78 -15.55
CA ALA A 39 2.41 0.64 -15.35
C ALA A 39 3.58 1.63 -15.53
N GLY A 40 4.60 1.29 -16.33
CA GLY A 40 5.75 2.16 -16.57
C GLY A 40 5.33 3.50 -17.18
N GLY A 41 5.88 4.61 -16.67
CA GLY A 41 5.57 5.97 -17.15
C GLY A 41 4.25 6.56 -16.64
N MET A 42 3.42 5.79 -15.92
CA MET A 42 2.17 6.29 -15.36
C MET A 42 2.41 7.19 -14.13
N THR A 43 1.46 8.10 -13.90
CA THR A 43 1.34 8.82 -12.64
C THR A 43 0.67 7.89 -11.61
N ALA A 44 1.23 7.79 -10.41
CA ALA A 44 0.72 6.94 -9.34
C ALA A 44 0.87 7.63 -7.98
N TYR A 45 0.15 7.13 -6.99
CA TYR A 45 0.44 7.42 -5.59
C TYR A 45 1.57 6.51 -5.09
N PRO A 46 2.30 6.89 -4.02
CA PRO A 46 3.15 5.96 -3.28
C PRO A 46 2.38 4.71 -2.88
N GLY A 47 2.97 3.54 -3.08
CA GLY A 47 2.30 2.28 -2.85
C GLY A 47 2.88 1.12 -3.64
N GLY A 48 2.58 -0.06 -3.14
CA GLY A 48 3.10 -1.30 -3.67
C GLY A 48 2.47 -2.49 -2.97
N GLY A 49 2.94 -3.67 -3.36
CA GLY A 49 2.42 -4.91 -2.80
C GLY A 49 2.99 -5.17 -1.41
N VAL A 50 2.19 -5.81 -0.57
CA VAL A 50 2.63 -6.34 0.72
C VAL A 50 3.79 -7.32 0.50
N ASP A 51 4.78 -7.25 1.38
CA ASP A 51 5.84 -8.22 1.58
C ASP A 51 5.59 -8.93 2.92
N GLU A 52 5.82 -10.23 3.02
CA GLU A 52 5.59 -10.99 4.27
C GLU A 52 6.33 -10.39 5.47
N ARG A 53 7.49 -9.76 5.24
CA ARG A 53 8.29 -9.10 6.28
C ARG A 53 7.60 -7.87 6.87
N ASP A 54 6.60 -7.29 6.19
CA ASP A 54 5.85 -6.14 6.69
C ASP A 54 5.12 -6.46 8.01
N GLY A 55 4.78 -7.72 8.26
CA GLY A 55 4.15 -8.16 9.50
C GLY A 55 5.13 -8.44 10.65
N ASP A 56 6.41 -8.59 10.35
CA ASP A 56 7.45 -8.99 11.32
C ASP A 56 8.20 -7.79 11.91
N VAL A 57 7.92 -6.58 11.43
CA VAL A 57 8.60 -5.37 11.89
C VAL A 57 8.10 -4.99 13.28
N GLU A 58 8.98 -5.08 14.28
CA GLU A 58 8.76 -4.38 15.54
C GLU A 58 8.90 -2.87 15.31
N THR A 59 7.77 -2.18 15.39
CA THR A 59 7.69 -0.74 15.17
C THR A 59 7.15 -0.05 16.42
N ALA A 60 7.56 1.20 16.62
CA ALA A 60 6.91 2.09 17.58
C ALA A 60 5.54 2.50 17.00
N TRP A 61 4.56 1.60 17.13
CA TRP A 61 3.23 1.77 16.58
C TRP A 61 2.49 2.94 17.25
N VAL A 62 1.94 3.84 16.44
CA VAL A 62 1.12 4.96 16.91
C VAL A 62 -0.18 4.98 16.11
N GLY A 63 -1.31 5.05 16.81
CA GLY A 63 -2.64 5.02 16.23
C GLY A 63 -3.44 3.75 16.59
N PRO A 64 -4.54 3.49 15.88
CA PRO A 64 -5.38 2.31 16.13
C PRO A 64 -4.56 1.03 16.04
N PRO A 65 -4.71 0.07 16.98
CA PRO A 65 -3.99 -1.20 16.93
C PRO A 65 -4.36 -1.99 15.67
N PRO A 66 -3.50 -2.91 15.20
CA PRO A 66 -3.79 -3.74 14.02
C PRO A 66 -5.14 -4.46 14.07
N ALA A 67 -5.61 -4.88 15.25
CA ALA A 67 -6.93 -5.50 15.41
C ALA A 67 -8.10 -4.59 15.01
N GLU A 68 -7.99 -3.28 15.22
CA GLU A 68 -9.02 -2.33 14.80
C GLU A 68 -9.04 -2.18 13.27
N TRP A 69 -7.85 -2.10 12.65
CA TRP A 69 -7.74 -2.09 11.18
C TRP A 69 -8.26 -3.39 10.55
N ALA A 70 -7.97 -4.53 11.19
CA ALA A 70 -8.47 -5.84 10.77
C ALA A 70 -10.01 -5.88 10.74
N ALA A 71 -10.65 -5.33 11.77
CA ALA A 71 -12.10 -5.20 11.81
C ALA A 71 -12.64 -4.28 10.69
N VAL A 72 -11.97 -3.15 10.41
CA VAL A 72 -12.36 -2.21 9.34
C VAL A 72 -12.22 -2.84 7.95
N TRP A 73 -11.16 -3.60 7.71
CA TRP A 73 -10.87 -4.20 6.40
C TRP A 73 -11.46 -5.60 6.21
N GLY A 74 -12.00 -6.19 7.28
CA GLY A 74 -12.55 -7.55 7.23
C GLY A 74 -11.48 -8.62 6.98
N CYS A 75 -10.28 -8.43 7.55
CA CYS A 75 -9.16 -9.37 7.47
C CYS A 75 -8.69 -9.79 8.86
N ASP A 76 -7.65 -10.63 8.91
CA ASP A 76 -6.98 -10.96 10.17
C ASP A 76 -5.99 -9.86 10.60
N GLU A 77 -5.59 -9.90 11.87
CA GLU A 77 -4.69 -8.91 12.47
C GLU A 77 -3.31 -8.88 11.82
N ARG A 78 -2.84 -10.03 11.33
CA ARG A 78 -1.55 -10.18 10.66
C ARG A 78 -1.55 -9.38 9.36
N LEU A 79 -2.54 -9.60 8.51
CA LEU A 79 -2.68 -8.89 7.24
C LEU A 79 -2.93 -7.39 7.46
N ALA A 80 -3.70 -7.02 8.47
CA ALA A 80 -3.89 -5.61 8.79
C ALA A 80 -2.58 -4.92 9.17
N ARG A 81 -1.74 -5.56 10.00
CA ARG A 81 -0.40 -5.05 10.31
C ARG A 81 0.45 -4.92 9.05
N GLU A 82 0.48 -5.98 8.23
CA GLU A 82 1.23 -6.01 6.97
C GLU A 82 0.82 -4.88 6.03
N LEU A 83 -0.48 -4.60 5.88
CA LEU A 83 -0.99 -3.52 5.03
C LEU A 83 -0.56 -2.13 5.53
N VAL A 84 -0.59 -1.89 6.84
CA VAL A 84 -0.15 -0.60 7.41
C VAL A 84 1.37 -0.46 7.27
N CYS A 85 2.15 -1.50 7.59
CA CYS A 85 3.60 -1.47 7.45
C CYS A 85 4.03 -1.32 5.98
N ALA A 86 3.36 -1.99 5.04
CA ALA A 86 3.57 -1.81 3.61
C ALA A 86 3.30 -0.36 3.19
N ALA A 87 2.21 0.25 3.68
CA ALA A 87 1.90 1.66 3.41
C ALA A 87 3.04 2.59 3.88
N VAL A 88 3.59 2.35 5.07
CA VAL A 88 4.72 3.11 5.61
C VAL A 88 5.97 2.89 4.74
N ARG A 89 6.38 1.65 4.50
CA ARG A 89 7.57 1.30 3.70
C ARG A 89 7.52 1.94 2.31
N GLU A 90 6.42 1.76 1.60
CA GLU A 90 6.20 2.29 0.25
C GLU A 90 6.11 3.82 0.19
N THR A 91 5.97 4.50 1.34
CA THR A 91 6.05 5.96 1.42
C THR A 91 7.51 6.46 1.44
N PHE A 92 8.46 5.64 1.90
CA PHE A 92 9.87 5.99 2.03
C PHE A 92 10.77 5.42 0.92
N GLU A 93 10.26 4.50 0.10
CA GLU A 93 10.92 3.98 -1.12
C GLU A 93 10.74 4.92 -2.33
#